data_AF-A0A543IST4-F1
#
_entry.id   AF-A0A543IST4-F1
#
_cell.length_a   1.000
_cell.length_b   1.000
_cell.length_c   1.000
_cell.angle_alpha   90.00
_cell.angle_beta   90.00
_cell.angle_gamma   90.00
#
_symmetry.space_group_name_H-M   'P 1'
#
loop_
_entity.id
_entity.type
_entity.pdbx_description
1 polymer ?
#
loop_
_entity_poly.entity_id
_entity_poly.type
_entity_poly.pdbx_seq_one_letter_code
_entity_poly.pdbx_strand_id
1 'polypeptide(L)'
;MFVRSVPKAALAVLSLALLTACGDDTSAALPAPSSPAPQEQSAQYRVESAIADCMKQQGFRYVPYLPEEKTEEEIKLAAGDYAAMRRYREKYGFGVWSRIVYPKEFGTEALVNPDDEEALDPNVKIQESLSGAQRGAYEKARDECLSRAVKEVTGKEVSSFFDRLDKVRKRWAELKARELDGDARLVRLAGQMADCLKGKGYAVESDTPVALAERGLKKYNAEMNRVSSGLHTPPPGVKEDPPGIVTIPSITADEARPYLTREIKEALDDLECGREFYAAYAPKEADIGRRVSDEYGFGE
;
A
#
# COMPACT_ATOMS: atom_id res chain seq x y z
N MET A 1 12.52 -47.83 43.87
CA MET A 1 11.79 -48.95 44.49
C MET A 1 10.38 -48.94 43.92
N PHE A 2 10.17 -49.74 42.87
CA PHE A 2 9.50 -51.05 42.92
C PHE A 2 8.01 -50.91 43.27
N VAL A 3 7.08 -50.82 42.31
CA VAL A 3 6.64 -51.80 41.26
C VAL A 3 5.27 -52.37 41.64
N ARG A 4 4.31 -52.29 40.70
CA ARG A 4 3.48 -53.40 40.16
C ARG A 4 2.53 -52.82 39.10
N SER A 5 2.80 -53.01 37.80
CA SER A 5 2.35 -54.14 36.93
C SER A 5 0.82 -54.14 36.75
N VAL A 6 0.20 -53.70 35.62
CA VAL A 6 0.22 -54.18 34.20
C VAL A 6 -0.35 -55.62 34.08
N PRO A 7 -1.03 -56.06 33.00
CA PRO A 7 -2.05 -55.49 32.09
C PRO A 7 -3.27 -56.46 31.92
N LYS A 8 -4.25 -56.14 31.09
CA LYS A 8 -4.89 -57.14 30.21
C LYS A 8 -5.18 -56.54 28.84
N ALA A 9 -4.39 -56.96 27.86
CA ALA A 9 -4.74 -56.91 26.46
C ALA A 9 -5.68 -58.08 26.15
N ALA A 10 -6.72 -57.83 25.35
CA ALA A 10 -7.40 -58.86 24.58
C ALA A 10 -7.60 -58.32 23.15
N LEU A 11 -6.76 -58.82 22.24
CA LEU A 11 -7.05 -58.87 20.81
C LEU A 11 -8.15 -59.92 20.57
N ALA A 12 -9.13 -59.63 19.71
CA ALA A 12 -9.57 -60.58 18.67
C ALA A 12 -10.70 -60.03 17.77
N VAL A 13 -10.34 -59.95 16.48
CA VAL A 13 -11.09 -60.42 15.31
C VAL A 13 -12.16 -59.51 14.66
N LEU A 14 -11.89 -59.27 13.37
CA LEU A 14 -12.71 -58.70 12.31
C LEU A 14 -14.12 -59.31 12.20
N SER A 15 -15.07 -58.43 11.86
CA SER A 15 -16.23 -58.79 11.04
C SER A 15 -16.41 -57.71 9.97
N LEU A 16 -16.00 -58.01 8.72
CA LEU A 16 -16.45 -57.31 7.53
C LEU A 16 -17.94 -57.63 7.34
N ALA A 17 -18.81 -56.63 7.45
CA ALA A 17 -20.18 -56.71 6.96
C ALA A 17 -20.32 -55.79 5.74
N LEU A 18 -20.32 -56.40 4.55
CA LEU A 18 -20.85 -55.80 3.34
C LEU A 18 -22.38 -55.80 3.47
N LEU A 19 -22.98 -54.62 3.63
CA LEU A 19 -24.41 -54.41 3.46
C LEU A 19 -24.60 -53.31 2.41
N THR A 20 -24.87 -53.74 1.19
CA THR A 20 -25.58 -52.96 0.18
C THR A 20 -27.02 -52.77 0.67
N ALA A 21 -27.38 -51.55 1.03
CA ALA A 21 -28.77 -51.14 1.17
C ALA A 21 -28.91 -49.69 0.73
N CYS A 22 -29.63 -49.48 -0.38
CA CYS A 22 -30.16 -48.18 -0.75
C CYS A 22 -31.19 -47.77 0.30
N GLY A 23 -30.97 -46.63 0.95
CA GLY A 23 -31.91 -45.99 1.85
C GLY A 23 -31.55 -44.53 1.92
N ASP A 24 -32.43 -43.69 1.36
CA ASP A 24 -32.41 -42.24 1.51
C ASP A 24 -32.41 -41.89 3.01
N ASP A 25 -31.29 -41.38 3.51
CA ASP A 25 -31.25 -40.61 4.73
C ASP A 25 -30.28 -39.44 4.54
N THR A 26 -30.88 -38.27 4.39
CA THR A 26 -30.27 -36.96 4.26
C THR A 26 -29.50 -36.63 5.54
N SER A 27 -28.30 -37.19 5.70
CA SER A 27 -27.31 -36.66 6.63
C SER A 27 -26.77 -35.36 6.06
N ALA A 28 -27.36 -34.25 6.49
CA ALA A 28 -26.81 -32.92 6.30
C ALA A 28 -25.41 -32.88 6.93
N ALA A 29 -24.38 -33.01 6.10
CA ALA A 29 -23.02 -32.70 6.48
C ALA A 29 -23.00 -31.24 6.95
N LEU A 30 -22.58 -31.03 8.21
CA LEU A 30 -22.26 -29.70 8.70
C LEU A 30 -21.25 -29.08 7.74
N PRO A 31 -21.46 -27.84 7.27
CA PRO A 31 -20.50 -27.19 6.39
C PRO A 31 -19.16 -27.12 7.13
N ALA A 32 -18.10 -27.62 6.48
CA ALA A 32 -16.74 -27.40 6.93
C ALA A 32 -16.55 -25.88 7.11
N PRO A 33 -15.85 -25.42 8.17
CA PRO A 33 -15.56 -24.00 8.32
C PRO A 33 -14.90 -23.52 7.02
N SER A 34 -15.54 -22.53 6.39
CA SER A 34 -15.05 -21.87 5.19
C SER A 34 -13.60 -21.47 5.44
N SER A 35 -12.68 -21.89 4.57
CA SER A 35 -11.31 -21.38 4.63
C SER A 35 -11.38 -19.86 4.51
N PRO A 36 -10.66 -19.10 5.37
CA PRO A 36 -10.66 -17.65 5.30
C PRO A 36 -10.26 -17.19 3.91
N ALA A 37 -10.87 -16.11 3.42
CA ALA A 37 -10.58 -15.56 2.10
C ALA A 37 -9.08 -15.22 1.98
N PRO A 38 -8.46 -15.22 0.78
CA PRO A 38 -7.02 -14.96 0.61
C PRO A 38 -6.53 -13.68 1.30
N GLN A 39 -7.37 -12.63 1.36
CA GLN A 39 -7.08 -11.37 2.04
C GLN A 39 -7.01 -11.53 3.57
N GLU A 40 -7.84 -12.39 4.16
CA GLU A 40 -7.85 -12.73 5.60
C GLU A 40 -6.59 -13.53 6.03
N GLN A 41 -5.80 -13.98 5.05
CA GLN A 41 -4.53 -14.66 5.28
C GLN A 41 -3.30 -13.77 5.04
N SER A 42 -3.49 -12.51 4.65
CA SER A 42 -2.39 -11.57 4.47
C SER A 42 -1.72 -11.21 5.81
N ALA A 43 -0.43 -10.86 5.77
CA ALA A 43 0.26 -10.36 6.96
C ALA A 43 -0.42 -9.09 7.51
N GLN A 44 -0.91 -8.23 6.61
CA GLN A 44 -1.66 -7.04 6.98
C GLN A 44 -2.93 -7.36 7.76
N TYR A 45 -3.77 -8.28 7.26
CA TYR A 45 -5.00 -8.66 7.95
C TYR A 45 -4.73 -9.15 9.38
N ARG A 46 -3.70 -9.98 9.54
CA ARG A 46 -3.31 -10.47 10.86
C ARG A 46 -2.81 -9.35 11.77
N VAL A 47 -2.03 -8.40 11.25
CA VAL A 47 -1.58 -7.23 12.01
C VAL A 47 -2.77 -6.36 12.44
N GLU A 48 -3.66 -5.99 11.52
CA GLU A 48 -4.82 -5.13 11.81
C GLU A 48 -5.79 -5.78 12.80
N SER A 49 -5.99 -7.09 12.69
CA SER A 49 -6.80 -7.86 13.64
C SER A 49 -6.17 -7.87 15.04
N ALA A 50 -4.84 -8.09 15.13
CA ALA A 50 -4.12 -8.06 16.40
C ALA A 50 -4.11 -6.66 17.05
N ILE A 51 -4.04 -5.59 16.24
CA ILE A 51 -4.20 -4.21 16.73
C ILE A 51 -5.59 -4.02 17.32
N ALA A 52 -6.64 -4.45 16.63
CA ALA A 52 -8.01 -4.31 17.10
C ALA A 52 -8.25 -5.01 18.44
N ASP A 53 -7.73 -6.23 18.59
CA ASP A 53 -7.83 -6.99 19.85
C ASP A 53 -7.06 -6.31 20.98
N CYS A 54 -5.85 -5.83 20.71
CA CYS A 54 -5.06 -5.10 21.70
C CYS A 54 -5.74 -3.79 22.13
N MET A 55 -6.26 -3.00 21.16
CA MET A 55 -6.97 -1.75 21.44
C MET A 55 -8.23 -2.00 22.27
N LYS A 56 -8.97 -3.07 21.97
CA LYS A 56 -10.12 -3.50 22.76
C LYS A 56 -9.74 -3.84 24.20
N GLN A 57 -8.62 -4.52 24.41
CA GLN A 57 -8.09 -4.80 25.76
C GLN A 57 -7.69 -3.52 26.52
N GLN A 58 -7.24 -2.50 25.79
CA GLN A 58 -6.94 -1.17 26.34
C GLN A 58 -8.20 -0.29 26.54
N GLY A 59 -9.40 -0.80 26.23
CA GLY A 59 -10.67 -0.07 26.38
C GLY A 59 -10.98 0.91 25.26
N PHE A 60 -10.26 0.84 24.14
CA PHE A 60 -10.49 1.68 22.96
C PHE A 60 -11.20 0.90 21.85
N ARG A 61 -12.06 1.60 21.10
CA ARG A 61 -12.62 1.07 19.84
C ARG A 61 -11.58 1.26 18.73
N TYR A 62 -11.31 0.20 17.98
CA TYR A 62 -10.48 0.24 16.77
C TYR A 62 -11.15 -0.61 15.69
N VAL A 63 -11.13 -0.14 14.45
CA VAL A 63 -11.65 -0.85 13.29
C VAL A 63 -10.46 -1.26 12.44
N PRO A 64 -10.20 -2.57 12.24
CA PRO A 64 -9.19 -3.05 11.29
C PRO A 64 -9.33 -2.33 9.94
N TYR A 65 -8.23 -1.77 9.45
CA TYR A 65 -8.23 -1.06 8.18
C TYR A 65 -7.43 -1.83 7.13
N LEU A 66 -8.11 -2.31 6.09
CA LEU A 66 -7.51 -2.98 4.95
C LEU A 66 -7.71 -2.11 3.72
N PRO A 67 -6.71 -1.98 2.83
CA PRO A 67 -6.89 -1.33 1.55
C PRO A 67 -7.95 -2.07 0.76
N GLU A 68 -8.62 -1.33 -0.11
CA GLU A 68 -9.55 -1.90 -1.07
C GLU A 68 -8.84 -2.88 -2.00
N GLU A 69 -9.57 -3.87 -2.51
CA GLU A 69 -9.02 -4.78 -3.51
C GLU A 69 -8.68 -4.00 -4.77
N LYS A 70 -7.46 -4.21 -5.30
CA LYS A 70 -7.02 -3.59 -6.54
C LYS A 70 -7.96 -3.98 -7.69
N THR A 71 -8.43 -2.99 -8.42
CA THR A 71 -9.23 -3.17 -9.62
C THR A 71 -8.42 -3.88 -10.72
N GLU A 72 -9.10 -4.46 -11.71
CA GLU A 72 -8.44 -5.09 -12.86
C GLU A 72 -7.50 -4.11 -13.59
N GLU A 73 -7.87 -2.83 -13.65
CA GLU A 73 -7.05 -1.80 -14.28
C GLU A 73 -5.78 -1.52 -13.48
N GLU A 74 -5.86 -1.44 -12.15
CA GLU A 74 -4.69 -1.27 -11.28
C GLU A 74 -3.75 -2.48 -11.34
N ILE A 75 -4.29 -3.70 -11.44
CA ILE A 75 -3.49 -4.91 -11.65
C ILE A 75 -2.75 -4.83 -12.98
N LYS A 76 -3.41 -4.39 -14.06
CA LYS A 76 -2.77 -4.20 -15.37
C LYS A 76 -1.70 -3.12 -15.34
N LEU A 77 -1.94 -2.01 -14.65
CA LEU A 77 -0.94 -0.96 -14.43
C LEU A 77 0.30 -1.51 -13.73
N ALA A 78 0.12 -2.22 -12.61
CA ALA A 78 1.22 -2.84 -11.87
C ALA A 78 1.96 -3.91 -12.69
N ALA A 79 1.29 -4.56 -13.64
CA ALA A 79 1.87 -5.55 -14.53
C ALA A 79 2.66 -4.96 -15.72
N GLY A 80 2.66 -3.63 -15.90
CA GLY A 80 3.34 -3.00 -17.04
C GLY A 80 2.51 -3.02 -18.34
N ASP A 81 1.19 -3.22 -18.26
CA ASP A 81 0.34 -3.22 -19.45
C ASP A 81 0.32 -1.82 -20.09
N TYR A 82 0.80 -1.74 -21.33
CA TYR A 82 0.93 -0.46 -22.03
C TYR A 82 -0.41 0.24 -22.25
N ALA A 83 -1.48 -0.51 -22.54
CA ALA A 83 -2.78 0.09 -22.82
C ALA A 83 -3.39 0.70 -21.55
N ALA A 84 -3.29 -0.01 -20.42
CA ALA A 84 -3.70 0.51 -19.11
C ALA A 84 -2.86 1.72 -18.71
N MET A 85 -1.53 1.63 -18.80
CA MET A 85 -0.63 2.76 -18.50
C MET A 85 -0.94 3.98 -19.34
N ARG A 86 -1.24 3.79 -20.64
CA ARG A 86 -1.60 4.88 -21.54
C ARG A 86 -2.91 5.52 -21.11
N ARG A 87 -3.97 4.73 -20.84
CA ARG A 87 -5.25 5.26 -20.35
C ARG A 87 -5.10 6.05 -19.06
N TYR A 88 -4.30 5.53 -18.12
CA TYR A 88 -3.99 6.24 -16.88
C TYR A 88 -3.29 7.57 -17.15
N ARG A 89 -2.19 7.56 -17.92
CA ARG A 89 -1.41 8.77 -18.21
C ARG A 89 -2.16 9.80 -19.06
N GLU A 90 -3.10 9.38 -19.90
CA GLU A 90 -3.97 10.28 -20.67
C GLU A 90 -4.90 11.11 -19.80
N LYS A 91 -5.37 10.56 -18.67
CA LYS A 91 -6.24 11.27 -17.73
C LYS A 91 -5.47 11.93 -16.60
N TYR A 92 -4.43 11.26 -16.11
CA TYR A 92 -3.79 11.61 -14.85
C TYR A 92 -2.32 12.04 -14.95
N GLY A 93 -1.69 11.95 -16.11
CA GLY A 93 -0.24 12.19 -16.22
C GLY A 93 0.56 11.24 -15.31
N PHE A 94 1.44 11.77 -14.46
CA PHE A 94 2.15 11.02 -13.42
C PHE A 94 1.37 10.96 -12.08
N GLY A 95 0.16 11.52 -12.02
CA GLY A 95 -0.71 11.52 -10.86
C GLY A 95 -0.39 12.59 -9.81
N VAL A 96 0.40 13.62 -10.13
CA VAL A 96 0.73 14.71 -9.19
C VAL A 96 -0.40 15.74 -9.15
N TRP A 97 -0.65 16.43 -10.25
CA TRP A 97 -1.66 17.49 -10.30
C TRP A 97 -3.09 16.93 -10.35
N SER A 98 -3.25 15.67 -10.74
CA SER A 98 -4.53 14.97 -10.72
C SER A 98 -5.15 14.84 -9.34
N ARG A 99 -4.34 14.87 -8.28
CA ARG A 99 -4.84 14.88 -6.89
C ARG A 99 -5.65 16.14 -6.56
N ILE A 100 -5.44 17.22 -7.30
CA ILE A 100 -6.21 18.47 -7.16
C ILE A 100 -7.37 18.50 -8.16
N VAL A 101 -7.16 18.00 -9.38
CA VAL A 101 -8.18 18.03 -10.44
C VAL A 101 -9.28 16.97 -10.26
N TYR A 102 -8.92 15.81 -9.70
CA TYR A 102 -9.80 14.65 -9.47
C TYR A 102 -9.68 14.16 -8.01
N PRO A 103 -9.95 15.00 -7.00
CA PRO A 103 -9.62 14.70 -5.62
C PRO A 103 -10.30 13.41 -5.13
N LYS A 104 -11.54 13.16 -5.57
CA LYS A 104 -12.29 11.94 -5.25
C LYS A 104 -11.71 10.64 -5.76
N GLU A 105 -11.06 10.67 -6.91
CA GLU A 105 -10.44 9.49 -7.47
C GLU A 105 -9.07 9.21 -6.82
N PHE A 106 -8.54 10.17 -6.07
CA PHE A 106 -7.25 10.08 -5.37
C PHE A 106 -7.38 10.07 -3.84
N GLY A 107 -8.60 10.16 -3.29
CA GLY A 107 -8.82 10.22 -1.84
C GLY A 107 -8.25 11.48 -1.19
N THR A 108 -8.13 12.57 -1.95
CA THR A 108 -7.52 13.83 -1.52
C THR A 108 -8.54 14.94 -1.29
N GLU A 109 -9.83 14.60 -1.19
CA GLU A 109 -10.92 15.55 -0.92
C GLU A 109 -10.65 16.36 0.33
N ALA A 110 -10.34 15.72 1.45
CA ALA A 110 -10.06 16.41 2.71
C ALA A 110 -8.84 17.35 2.64
N LEU A 111 -7.93 17.16 1.68
CA LEU A 111 -6.75 18.01 1.47
C LEU A 111 -7.06 19.22 0.57
N VAL A 112 -8.07 19.12 -0.28
CA VAL A 112 -8.47 20.18 -1.23
C VAL A 112 -9.69 20.96 -0.71
N ASN A 113 -10.61 20.27 -0.04
CA ASN A 113 -11.83 20.74 0.59
C ASN A 113 -11.94 20.15 2.02
N PRO A 114 -11.41 20.85 3.03
CA PRO A 114 -11.37 20.34 4.42
C PRO A 114 -12.75 20.19 5.09
N ASP A 115 -13.82 20.68 4.45
CA ASP A 115 -15.20 20.57 4.93
C ASP A 115 -15.90 19.26 4.47
N ASP A 116 -15.22 18.39 3.72
CA ASP A 116 -15.76 17.11 3.23
C ASP A 116 -15.37 15.96 4.18
N GLU A 117 -16.35 15.44 4.96
CA GLU A 117 -16.15 14.55 6.12
C GLU A 117 -15.97 13.05 5.79
N GLU A 118 -15.76 12.68 4.53
CA GLU A 118 -15.62 11.27 4.12
C GLU A 118 -14.19 10.78 4.39
N ALA A 119 -13.87 10.55 5.67
CA ALA A 119 -12.61 9.95 6.09
C ALA A 119 -12.50 8.50 5.59
N LEU A 120 -11.48 8.20 4.77
CA LEU A 120 -11.18 6.86 4.27
C LEU A 120 -10.77 5.87 5.37
N ASP A 121 -10.14 6.37 6.46
CA ASP A 121 -9.82 5.56 7.64
C ASP A 121 -10.95 5.70 8.69
N PRO A 122 -11.69 4.62 9.01
CA PRO A 122 -12.78 4.66 9.99
C PRO A 122 -12.31 5.03 11.41
N ASN A 123 -11.02 4.92 11.70
CA ASN A 123 -10.45 5.30 13.00
C ASN A 123 -10.23 6.81 13.15
N VAL A 124 -10.32 7.61 12.09
CA VAL A 124 -10.27 9.08 12.16
C VAL A 124 -11.46 9.60 12.96
N LYS A 125 -12.68 9.20 12.60
CA LYS A 125 -13.91 9.62 13.30
C LYS A 125 -13.92 9.19 14.77
N ILE A 126 -13.32 8.03 15.08
CA ILE A 126 -13.14 7.58 16.46
C ILE A 126 -12.26 8.58 17.21
N GLN A 127 -11.08 8.91 16.68
CA GLN A 127 -10.14 9.84 17.31
C GLN A 127 -10.73 11.25 17.46
N GLU A 128 -11.49 11.72 16.46
CA GLU A 128 -12.15 13.03 16.49
C GLU A 128 -13.20 13.15 17.61
N SER A 129 -13.92 12.05 17.90
CA SER A 129 -14.91 12.01 18.98
C SER A 129 -14.33 12.03 20.40
N LEU A 130 -13.01 11.84 20.55
CA LEU A 130 -12.33 11.80 21.85
C LEU A 130 -11.92 13.21 22.32
N SER A 131 -11.97 13.45 23.63
CA SER A 131 -11.34 14.65 24.22
C SER A 131 -9.81 14.62 24.02
N GLY A 132 -9.13 15.77 24.13
CA GLY A 132 -7.68 15.85 23.90
C GLY A 132 -6.85 14.86 24.73
N ALA A 133 -7.19 14.67 26.02
CA ALA A 133 -6.51 13.70 26.87
C ALA A 133 -6.79 12.24 26.44
N GLN A 134 -8.04 11.95 26.03
CA GLN A 134 -8.41 10.63 25.53
C GLN A 134 -7.76 10.32 24.18
N ARG A 135 -7.62 11.32 23.31
CA ARG A 135 -6.94 11.19 22.01
C ARG A 135 -5.45 10.87 22.19
N GLY A 136 -4.76 11.57 23.09
CA GLY A 136 -3.35 11.26 23.39
C GLY A 136 -3.17 9.86 23.98
N ALA A 137 -4.10 9.41 24.84
CA ALA A 137 -4.09 8.04 25.36
C ALA A 137 -4.37 6.99 24.26
N TYR A 138 -5.31 7.29 23.34
CA TYR A 138 -5.63 6.44 22.20
C TYR A 138 -4.44 6.26 21.26
N GLU A 139 -3.76 7.35 20.87
CA GLU A 139 -2.61 7.31 19.98
C GLU A 139 -1.45 6.49 20.57
N LYS A 140 -1.18 6.69 21.86
CA LYS A 140 -0.17 5.90 22.58
C LYS A 140 -0.53 4.41 22.61
N ALA A 141 -1.78 4.09 22.95
CA ALA A 141 -2.27 2.71 22.95
C ALA A 141 -2.17 2.09 21.55
N ARG A 142 -2.51 2.84 20.50
CA ARG A 142 -2.42 2.40 19.11
C ARG A 142 -0.98 2.07 18.72
N ASP A 143 -0.02 2.94 19.03
CA ASP A 143 1.40 2.68 18.71
C ASP A 143 1.97 1.48 19.48
N GLU A 144 1.62 1.32 20.76
CA GLU A 144 1.99 0.14 21.55
C GLU A 144 1.38 -1.15 20.97
N CYS A 145 0.10 -1.11 20.60
CA CYS A 145 -0.61 -2.23 20.01
C CYS A 145 -0.07 -2.57 18.62
N LEU A 146 0.24 -1.57 17.79
CA LEU A 146 0.89 -1.74 16.50
C LEU A 146 2.26 -2.40 16.64
N SER A 147 3.12 -1.88 17.53
CA SER A 147 4.45 -2.42 17.78
C SER A 147 4.40 -3.91 18.14
N ARG A 148 3.48 -4.26 19.05
CA ARG A 148 3.24 -5.65 19.46
C ARG A 148 2.75 -6.51 18.29
N ALA A 149 1.73 -6.05 17.57
CA ALA A 149 1.12 -6.80 16.48
C ALA A 149 2.11 -7.09 15.35
N VAL A 150 2.88 -6.09 14.92
CA VAL A 150 3.89 -6.26 13.87
C VAL A 150 4.97 -7.26 14.31
N LYS A 151 5.45 -7.16 15.55
CA LYS A 151 6.43 -8.11 16.10
C LYS A 151 5.89 -9.53 16.15
N GLU A 152 4.66 -9.72 16.59
CA GLU A 152 4.03 -11.03 16.69
C GLU A 152 3.80 -11.67 15.32
N VAL A 153 3.32 -10.90 14.34
CA VAL A 153 2.92 -11.42 13.03
C VAL A 153 4.09 -11.56 12.06
N THR A 154 5.02 -10.61 12.05
CA THR A 154 6.10 -10.56 11.05
C THR A 154 7.51 -10.69 11.65
N GLY A 155 7.64 -10.64 12.98
CA GLY A 155 8.93 -10.64 13.66
C GLY A 155 9.71 -9.32 13.51
N LYS A 156 9.11 -8.27 12.94
CA LYS A 156 9.76 -6.96 12.80
C LYS A 156 9.55 -6.08 14.03
N GLU A 157 10.56 -5.28 14.32
CA GLU A 157 10.52 -4.29 15.40
C GLU A 157 10.18 -2.91 14.81
N VAL A 158 9.06 -2.36 15.26
CA VAL A 158 8.61 -0.98 14.99
C VAL A 158 8.18 -0.32 16.29
N SER A 159 8.36 0.99 16.43
CA SER A 159 7.99 1.72 17.66
C SER A 159 6.69 2.54 17.54
N SER A 160 6.27 2.86 16.33
CA SER A 160 5.06 3.65 16.05
C SER A 160 4.64 3.47 14.59
N PHE A 161 3.49 4.02 14.22
CA PHE A 161 3.05 4.06 12.84
C PHE A 161 4.08 4.74 11.92
N PHE A 162 4.61 5.90 12.32
CA PHE A 162 5.60 6.63 11.54
C PHE A 162 6.93 5.91 11.42
N ASP A 163 7.37 5.21 12.47
CA ASP A 163 8.57 4.37 12.40
C ASP A 163 8.37 3.17 11.45
N ARG A 164 7.19 2.53 11.46
CA ARG A 164 6.83 1.50 10.47
C ARG A 164 6.88 2.06 9.04
N LEU A 165 6.29 3.23 8.79
CA LEU A 165 6.32 3.89 7.48
C LEU A 165 7.75 4.18 7.01
N ASP A 166 8.60 4.72 7.88
CA ASP A 166 9.99 5.01 7.57
C ASP A 166 10.78 3.74 7.22
N LYS A 167 10.61 2.68 8.00
CA LYS A 167 11.25 1.37 7.74
C LYS A 167 10.77 0.74 6.43
N VAL A 168 9.46 0.78 6.15
CA VAL A 168 8.89 0.33 4.87
C VAL A 168 9.50 1.12 3.70
N ARG A 169 9.54 2.45 3.78
CA ARG A 169 10.11 3.31 2.72
C ARG A 169 11.59 3.04 2.49
N LYS A 170 12.38 2.95 3.57
CA LYS A 170 13.82 2.63 3.49
C LYS A 170 14.04 1.26 2.87
N ARG A 171 13.26 0.26 3.29
CA ARG A 171 13.36 -1.09 2.76
C ARG A 171 13.01 -1.14 1.28
N TRP A 172 11.94 -0.45 0.88
CA TRP A 172 11.54 -0.36 -0.52
C TRP A 172 12.64 0.31 -1.37
N ALA A 173 13.18 1.44 -0.92
CA ALA A 173 14.27 2.13 -1.61
C ALA A 173 15.53 1.24 -1.74
N GLU A 174 15.91 0.52 -0.69
CA GLU A 174 17.04 -0.42 -0.70
C GLU A 174 16.83 -1.54 -1.74
N LEU A 175 15.64 -2.16 -1.74
CA LEU A 175 15.33 -3.24 -2.68
C LEU A 175 15.27 -2.74 -4.13
N LYS A 176 14.68 -1.56 -4.37
CA LYS A 176 14.66 -0.95 -5.71
C LYS A 176 16.07 -0.68 -6.21
N ALA A 177 16.92 -0.05 -5.40
CA ALA A 177 18.31 0.22 -5.77
C ALA A 177 19.10 -1.07 -6.03
N ARG A 178 18.90 -2.11 -5.22
CA ARG A 178 19.62 -3.38 -5.41
C ARG A 178 19.13 -4.17 -6.62
N GLU A 179 17.81 -4.32 -6.75
CA GLU A 179 17.21 -5.29 -7.67
C GLU A 179 16.79 -4.67 -9.00
N LEU A 180 16.42 -3.39 -9.04
CA LEU A 180 16.02 -2.73 -10.28
C LEU A 180 17.21 -2.03 -10.94
N ASP A 181 18.00 -1.25 -10.18
CA ASP A 181 19.19 -0.60 -10.74
C ASP A 181 20.34 -1.58 -11.02
N GLY A 182 20.35 -2.74 -10.34
CA GLY A 182 21.29 -3.83 -10.59
C GLY A 182 20.91 -4.78 -11.74
N ASP A 183 19.69 -4.68 -12.29
CA ASP A 183 19.23 -5.57 -13.35
C ASP A 183 19.78 -5.12 -14.71
N ALA A 184 20.69 -5.91 -15.28
CA ALA A 184 21.37 -5.58 -16.54
C ALA A 184 20.42 -5.39 -17.73
N ARG A 185 19.22 -6.01 -17.73
CA ARG A 185 18.20 -5.75 -18.76
C ARG A 185 17.55 -4.40 -18.52
N LEU A 186 17.17 -4.09 -17.29
CA LEU A 186 16.56 -2.79 -16.97
C LEU A 186 17.52 -1.63 -17.23
N VAL A 187 18.81 -1.76 -16.89
CA VAL A 187 19.82 -0.72 -17.17
C VAL A 187 19.91 -0.42 -18.67
N ARG A 188 19.93 -1.45 -19.52
CA ARG A 188 19.94 -1.24 -20.98
C ARG A 188 18.67 -0.55 -21.49
N LEU A 189 17.51 -1.00 -21.03
CA LEU A 189 16.21 -0.43 -21.42
C LEU A 189 16.08 1.02 -20.93
N ALA A 190 16.58 1.31 -19.72
CA ALA A 190 16.62 2.67 -19.17
C ALA A 190 17.50 3.58 -20.01
N GLY A 191 18.68 3.11 -20.46
CA GLY A 191 19.52 3.85 -21.40
C GLY A 191 18.79 4.21 -22.71
N GLN A 192 18.07 3.24 -23.31
CA GLN A 192 17.28 3.48 -24.53
C GLN A 192 16.15 4.49 -24.31
N MET A 193 15.43 4.37 -23.20
CA MET A 193 14.38 5.32 -22.83
C MET A 193 14.96 6.72 -22.59
N ALA A 194 16.10 6.81 -21.90
CA ALA A 194 16.80 8.07 -21.63
C ALA A 194 17.23 8.77 -22.93
N ASP A 195 17.76 8.03 -23.90
CA ASP A 195 18.15 8.59 -25.20
C ASP A 195 16.94 9.09 -26.00
N CYS A 196 15.83 8.34 -25.99
CA CYS A 196 14.58 8.78 -26.61
C CYS A 196 14.05 10.08 -25.98
N LEU A 197 14.03 10.14 -24.64
CA LEU A 197 13.59 11.33 -23.89
C LEU A 197 14.46 12.55 -24.20
N LYS A 198 15.79 12.39 -24.20
CA LYS A 198 16.73 13.46 -24.59
C LYS A 198 16.49 13.91 -26.04
N GLY A 199 16.23 12.97 -26.95
CA GLY A 199 15.87 13.26 -28.35
C GLY A 199 14.58 14.07 -28.49
N LYS A 200 13.62 13.89 -27.58
CA LYS A 200 12.40 14.72 -27.47
C LYS A 200 12.61 16.03 -26.70
N GLY A 201 13.82 16.30 -26.20
CA GLY A 201 14.18 17.55 -25.51
C GLY A 201 13.97 17.53 -24.00
N TYR A 202 13.71 16.37 -23.39
CA TYR A 202 13.58 16.25 -21.94
C TYR A 202 14.94 16.14 -21.25
N ALA A 203 15.09 16.80 -20.10
CA ALA A 203 16.25 16.64 -19.25
C ALA A 203 16.23 15.25 -18.57
N VAL A 204 17.36 14.55 -18.62
CA VAL A 204 17.58 13.26 -17.96
C VAL A 204 18.86 13.36 -17.14
N GLU A 205 18.72 13.48 -15.82
CA GLU A 205 19.83 13.67 -14.86
C GLU A 205 20.50 12.35 -14.45
N SER A 206 19.77 11.25 -14.52
CA SER A 206 20.24 9.90 -14.26
C SER A 206 19.51 8.91 -15.17
N ASP A 207 20.23 7.91 -15.66
CA ASP A 207 19.73 6.81 -16.49
C ASP A 207 19.61 5.49 -15.72
N THR A 208 19.79 5.51 -14.39
CA THR A 208 19.47 4.35 -13.55
C THR A 208 17.96 4.05 -13.64
N PRO A 209 17.55 2.78 -13.76
CA PRO A 209 16.15 2.36 -13.85
C PRO A 209 15.20 3.10 -12.88
N VAL A 210 15.52 3.14 -11.59
CA VAL A 210 14.68 3.78 -10.58
C VAL A 210 14.58 5.29 -10.79
N ALA A 211 15.71 5.98 -11.01
CA ALA A 211 15.69 7.42 -11.23
C ALA A 211 14.92 7.82 -12.50
N LEU A 212 15.01 6.99 -13.55
CA LEU A 212 14.30 7.24 -14.80
C LEU A 212 12.79 7.02 -14.63
N ALA A 213 12.38 5.93 -13.97
CA ALA A 213 10.97 5.65 -13.66
C ALA A 213 10.32 6.75 -12.81
N GLU A 214 11.07 7.33 -11.87
CA GLU A 214 10.58 8.35 -10.93
C GLU A 214 10.73 9.80 -11.43
N ARG A 215 11.37 10.01 -12.59
CA ARG A 215 11.75 11.34 -13.10
C ARG A 215 10.57 12.31 -13.17
N GLY A 216 9.49 11.89 -13.83
CA GLY A 216 8.28 12.70 -13.98
C GLY A 216 7.64 13.03 -12.63
N LEU A 217 7.39 12.00 -11.81
CA LEU A 217 6.83 12.15 -10.48
C LEU A 217 7.64 13.14 -9.61
N LYS A 218 8.98 13.01 -9.58
CA LYS A 218 9.87 13.91 -8.83
C LYS A 218 9.82 15.36 -9.35
N LYS A 219 9.87 15.54 -10.68
CA LYS A 219 9.80 16.86 -11.31
C LYS A 219 8.50 17.59 -10.93
N TYR A 220 7.36 16.94 -11.12
CA TYR A 220 6.05 17.56 -10.88
C TYR A 220 5.75 17.73 -9.39
N ASN A 221 6.19 16.82 -8.52
CA ASN A 221 6.12 17.05 -7.07
C ASN A 221 6.95 18.27 -6.65
N ALA A 222 8.15 18.45 -7.21
CA ALA A 222 8.96 19.64 -6.95
C ALA A 222 8.29 20.92 -7.49
N GLU A 223 7.59 20.86 -8.63
CA GLU A 223 6.78 21.97 -9.14
C GLU A 223 5.64 22.31 -8.18
N MET A 224 4.86 21.31 -7.76
CA MET A 224 3.75 21.47 -6.83
C MET A 224 4.20 22.04 -5.48
N ASN A 225 5.31 21.57 -4.93
CA ASN A 225 5.89 22.09 -3.70
C ASN A 225 6.30 23.57 -3.82
N ARG A 226 6.80 24.02 -4.99
CA ARG A 226 7.12 25.44 -5.21
C ARG A 226 5.86 26.31 -5.27
N VAL A 227 4.80 25.82 -5.92
CA VAL A 227 3.50 26.49 -5.95
C VAL A 227 2.93 26.61 -4.54
N SER A 228 3.00 25.52 -3.75
CA SER A 228 2.54 25.50 -2.37
C SER A 228 3.36 26.41 -1.46
N SER A 229 4.69 26.42 -1.58
CA SER A 229 5.58 27.32 -0.82
C SER A 229 5.34 28.81 -1.12
N GLY A 230 4.79 29.12 -2.30
CA GLY A 230 4.36 30.49 -2.65
C GLY A 230 3.01 30.90 -2.06
N LEU A 231 2.25 29.95 -1.48
CA LEU A 231 0.87 30.13 -1.02
C LEU A 231 0.65 29.69 0.44
N HIS A 232 1.66 29.11 1.10
CA HIS A 232 1.51 28.48 2.41
C HIS A 232 1.60 29.49 3.56
N THR A 233 0.55 29.54 4.38
CA THR A 233 0.62 29.98 5.78
C THR A 233 0.53 28.74 6.68
N PRO A 234 1.53 28.46 7.53
CA PRO A 234 1.49 27.34 8.45
C PRO A 234 0.27 27.39 9.38
N PRO A 235 -0.29 26.24 9.80
CA PRO A 235 -1.27 26.18 10.87
C PRO A 235 -0.72 26.84 12.16
N PRO A 236 -1.57 27.53 12.95
CA PRO A 236 -1.13 28.12 14.21
C PRO A 236 -0.47 27.08 15.13
N GLY A 237 0.81 27.29 15.44
CA GLY A 237 1.59 26.41 16.34
C GLY A 237 2.57 25.46 15.64
N VAL A 238 2.58 25.36 14.32
CA VAL A 238 3.57 24.59 13.54
C VAL A 238 4.57 25.57 12.92
N LYS A 239 5.85 25.44 13.27
CA LYS A 239 6.90 26.37 12.80
C LYS A 239 7.44 26.02 11.41
N GLU A 240 7.44 24.74 11.05
CA GLU A 240 7.95 24.20 9.77
C GLU A 240 7.20 22.90 9.43
N ASP A 241 6.95 22.66 8.14
CA ASP A 241 6.44 21.36 7.66
C ASP A 241 7.49 20.27 7.94
N PRO A 242 7.11 19.08 8.45
CA PRO A 242 8.03 17.96 8.59
C PRO A 242 8.68 17.60 7.24
N PRO A 243 9.99 17.27 7.21
CA PRO A 243 10.67 16.93 5.98
C PRO A 243 10.00 15.73 5.29
N GLY A 244 9.61 15.92 4.03
CA GLY A 244 9.00 14.87 3.20
C GLY A 244 7.47 14.90 3.14
N ILE A 245 6.79 15.88 3.73
CA ILE A 245 5.38 16.14 3.42
C ILE A 245 5.30 16.88 2.09
N VAL A 246 4.57 16.31 1.13
CA VAL A 246 4.16 17.01 -0.09
C VAL A 246 3.01 17.93 0.30
N THR A 247 3.27 19.23 0.38
CA THR A 247 2.24 20.23 0.72
C THR A 247 1.38 20.48 -0.50
N ILE A 248 0.13 19.99 -0.50
CA ILE A 248 -0.82 20.25 -1.59
C ILE A 248 -1.20 21.73 -1.55
N PRO A 249 -1.00 22.50 -2.64
CA PRO A 249 -1.40 23.91 -2.66
C PRO A 249 -2.92 24.05 -2.61
N SER A 250 -3.42 25.05 -1.87
CA SER A 250 -4.83 25.41 -1.85
C SER A 250 -5.23 26.18 -3.12
N ILE A 251 -5.22 25.50 -4.26
CA ILE A 251 -5.70 26.02 -5.55
C ILE A 251 -6.89 25.20 -6.04
N THR A 252 -7.73 25.80 -6.88
CA THR A 252 -8.89 25.14 -7.49
C THR A 252 -8.48 24.11 -8.54
N ALA A 253 -9.39 23.18 -8.86
CA ALA A 253 -9.20 22.23 -9.96
C ALA A 253 -8.91 22.94 -11.29
N ASP A 254 -9.58 24.05 -11.59
CA ASP A 254 -9.37 24.80 -12.84
C ASP A 254 -8.01 25.49 -12.89
N GLU A 255 -7.49 25.96 -11.76
CA GLU A 255 -6.11 26.48 -11.65
C GLU A 255 -5.06 25.37 -11.77
N ALA A 256 -5.37 24.14 -11.35
CA ALA A 256 -4.48 22.99 -11.48
C ALA A 256 -4.48 22.36 -12.90
N ARG A 257 -5.55 22.50 -13.68
CA ARG A 257 -5.69 21.91 -15.04
C ARG A 257 -4.55 22.24 -16.00
N PRO A 258 -4.02 23.49 -16.08
CA PRO A 258 -2.88 23.79 -16.94
C PRO A 258 -1.61 23.04 -16.57
N TYR A 259 -1.40 22.78 -15.27
CA TYR A 259 -0.27 21.97 -14.80
C TYR A 259 -0.46 20.50 -15.18
N LEU A 260 -1.64 19.95 -14.92
CA LEU A 260 -1.99 18.59 -15.32
C LEU A 260 -1.87 18.40 -16.83
N THR A 261 -2.21 19.39 -17.64
CA THR A 261 -2.09 19.30 -19.12
C THR A 261 -0.63 19.14 -19.55
N ARG A 262 0.30 19.84 -18.90
CA ARG A 262 1.75 19.67 -19.15
C ARG A 262 2.22 18.30 -18.66
N GLU A 263 1.77 17.89 -17.49
CA GLU A 263 2.08 16.58 -16.89
C GLU A 263 1.64 15.42 -17.79
N ILE A 264 0.41 15.46 -18.32
CA ILE A 264 -0.13 14.45 -19.25
C ILE A 264 0.74 14.36 -20.50
N LYS A 265 1.10 15.49 -21.11
CA LYS A 265 1.93 15.51 -22.31
C LYS A 265 3.27 14.79 -22.07
N GLU A 266 3.96 15.16 -21.00
CA GLU A 266 5.25 14.56 -20.67
C GLU A 266 5.11 13.09 -20.26
N ALA A 267 4.07 12.73 -19.51
CA ALA A 267 3.81 11.34 -19.13
C ALA A 267 3.57 10.45 -20.35
N LEU A 268 2.89 10.94 -21.39
CA LEU A 268 2.67 10.19 -22.62
C LEU A 268 3.96 10.01 -23.43
N ASP A 269 4.77 11.07 -23.58
CA ASP A 269 6.08 10.97 -24.23
C ASP A 269 7.02 10.01 -23.48
N ASP A 270 6.98 10.06 -22.15
CA ASP A 270 7.73 9.19 -21.26
C ASP A 270 7.30 7.72 -21.40
N LEU A 271 6.00 7.45 -21.53
CA LEU A 271 5.50 6.08 -21.74
C LEU A 271 5.85 5.56 -23.13
N GLU A 272 5.78 6.42 -24.15
CA GLU A 272 6.16 6.08 -25.51
C GLU A 272 7.65 5.69 -25.58
N CYS A 273 8.53 6.53 -25.02
CA CYS A 273 9.96 6.24 -24.94
C CYS A 273 10.27 5.03 -24.03
N GLY A 274 9.48 4.82 -22.99
CA GLY A 274 9.68 3.80 -21.97
C GLY A 274 8.90 2.51 -22.17
N ARG A 275 8.30 2.26 -23.35
CA ARG A 275 7.36 1.13 -23.54
C ARG A 275 7.94 -0.22 -23.11
N GLU A 276 9.13 -0.57 -23.61
CA GLU A 276 9.79 -1.83 -23.25
C GLU A 276 10.34 -1.80 -21.83
N PHE A 277 10.79 -0.63 -21.37
CA PHE A 277 11.29 -0.40 -20.02
C PHE A 277 10.19 -0.69 -18.98
N TYR A 278 9.02 -0.05 -19.08
CA TYR A 278 7.93 -0.20 -18.13
C TYR A 278 7.31 -1.59 -18.13
N ALA A 279 7.24 -2.26 -19.29
CA ALA A 279 6.82 -3.66 -19.37
C ALA A 279 7.75 -4.60 -18.58
N ALA A 280 9.04 -4.26 -18.46
CA ALA A 280 10.00 -5.03 -17.67
C ALA A 280 10.12 -4.56 -16.21
N TYR A 281 9.99 -3.25 -15.98
CA TYR A 281 10.23 -2.59 -14.69
C TYR A 281 9.03 -2.71 -13.74
N ALA A 282 7.82 -2.36 -14.20
CA ALA A 282 6.63 -2.28 -13.35
C ALA A 282 6.29 -3.57 -12.59
N PRO A 283 6.27 -4.78 -13.22
CA PRO A 283 5.98 -6.00 -12.48
C PRO A 283 7.03 -6.32 -11.41
N LYS A 284 8.30 -5.95 -11.63
CA LYS A 284 9.37 -6.13 -10.64
C LYS A 284 9.23 -5.14 -9.48
N GLU A 285 8.90 -3.89 -9.77
CA GLU A 285 8.64 -2.89 -8.73
C GLU A 285 7.41 -3.27 -7.88
N ALA A 286 6.32 -3.70 -8.52
CA ALA A 286 5.12 -4.17 -7.83
C ALA A 286 5.40 -5.41 -6.97
N ASP A 287 6.29 -6.30 -7.40
CA ASP A 287 6.73 -7.43 -6.59
C ASP A 287 7.56 -7.02 -5.37
N ILE A 288 8.49 -6.07 -5.54
CA ILE A 288 9.22 -5.48 -4.42
C ILE A 288 8.23 -4.87 -3.41
N GLY A 289 7.28 -4.08 -3.90
CA GLY A 289 6.25 -3.45 -3.07
C GLY A 289 5.48 -4.47 -2.22
N ARG A 290 4.90 -5.50 -2.86
CA ARG A 290 4.24 -6.61 -2.16
C ARG A 290 5.14 -7.28 -1.12
N ARG A 291 6.39 -7.60 -1.46
CA ARG A 291 7.33 -8.24 -0.52
C ARG A 291 7.62 -7.37 0.69
N VAL A 292 7.79 -6.06 0.52
CA VAL A 292 8.01 -5.13 1.64
C VAL A 292 6.75 -4.99 2.49
N SER A 293 5.58 -4.88 1.86
CA SER A 293 4.29 -4.83 2.53
C SER A 293 4.04 -6.08 3.38
N ASP A 294 4.31 -7.27 2.86
CA ASP A 294 4.25 -8.52 3.61
C ASP A 294 5.30 -8.57 4.74
N GLU A 295 6.52 -8.05 4.50
CA GLU A 295 7.60 -8.02 5.49
C GLU A 295 7.21 -7.22 6.75
N TYR A 296 6.38 -6.18 6.62
CA TYR A 296 5.95 -5.31 7.71
C TYR A 296 4.47 -5.41 8.09
N GLY A 297 3.69 -6.28 7.42
CA GLY A 297 2.24 -6.37 7.60
C GLY A 297 1.57 -5.02 7.34
N PHE A 298 1.98 -4.37 6.26
CA PHE A 298 1.57 -3.01 5.87
C PHE A 298 0.82 -3.09 4.54
N GLY A 299 -0.30 -2.37 4.41
CA GLY A 299 -1.04 -2.30 3.14
C GLY A 299 -0.46 -1.25 2.22
N GLU A 300 -0.38 -1.57 0.93
CA GLU A 300 -0.20 -0.59 -0.14
C GLU A 300 -1.50 0.14 -0.46
#